data_AF-A0A5C6F0N1-F1
#
_entry.id   AF-A0A5C6F0N1-F1
#
_cell.length_a   1.000
_cell.length_b   1.000
_cell.length_c   1.000
_cell.angle_alpha   90.00
_cell.angle_beta   90.00
_cell.angle_gamma   90.00
#
_symmetry.space_group_name_H-M   'P 1'
#
loop_
_entity.id
_entity.type
_entity.pdbx_description
1 polymer ?
#
loop_
_entity_poly.entity_id
_entity_poly.type
_entity_poly.pdbx_seq_one_letter_code
_entity_poly.pdbx_strand_id
1 'polypeptide(L)'
;MPFFEVYRKGLGLYSRIAVGIALGILALFASVSLYNALIDMPPVTEGAKIPLVDIGLTWGLVCAFVLFVFLLFFICVFVAGLTTGIMPLDSAGKKTVDFLIDTQSELQKVSWPTKYELVGSTAVVLISVVVIGLFVLGIDWVVSMIMEYIDVL
;
A
#
# COMPACT_ATOMS: atom_id res chain seq x y z
N MET A 1 11.70 -14.62 32.12
CA MET A 1 10.84 -13.66 31.41
C MET A 1 10.38 -14.35 30.12
N PRO A 2 9.08 -14.38 29.79
CA PRO A 2 8.61 -15.09 28.61
C PRO A 2 9.21 -14.47 27.34
N PHE A 3 9.73 -15.29 26.43
CA PHE A 3 10.44 -14.86 25.22
C PHE A 3 9.49 -14.33 24.11
N PHE A 4 8.17 -14.33 24.34
CA PHE A 4 7.16 -13.92 23.36
C PHE A 4 6.02 -13.16 24.03
N GLU A 5 6.31 -11.97 24.56
CA GLU A 5 5.27 -11.06 25.03
C GLU A 5 5.00 -9.97 24.00
N VAL A 6 3.76 -9.92 23.49
CA VAL A 6 3.30 -8.86 22.60
C VAL A 6 3.23 -7.55 23.37
N TYR A 7 3.96 -6.53 22.91
CA TYR A 7 3.96 -5.20 23.51
C TYR A 7 2.56 -4.54 23.44
N ARG A 8 2.08 -4.05 24.59
CA ARG A 8 0.78 -3.38 24.80
C ARG A 8 -0.42 -4.14 24.18
N LYS A 9 -0.74 -5.31 24.74
CA LYS A 9 -1.85 -6.17 24.29
C LYS A 9 -3.19 -5.40 24.29
N GLY A 10 -3.95 -5.50 23.20
CA GLY A 10 -5.31 -4.94 23.08
C GLY A 10 -5.41 -3.53 22.48
N LEU A 11 -4.30 -2.78 22.36
CA LEU A 11 -4.30 -1.41 21.80
C LEU A 11 -3.63 -1.35 20.43
N GLY A 12 -4.25 -0.61 19.50
CA GLY A 12 -3.76 -0.47 18.11
C GLY A 12 -3.94 -1.73 17.25
N LEU A 13 -4.93 -2.58 17.56
CA LEU A 13 -5.13 -3.84 16.83
C LEU A 13 -5.36 -3.61 15.33
N TYR A 14 -6.24 -2.66 14.99
CA TYR A 14 -6.57 -2.37 13.60
C TYR A 14 -5.38 -1.78 12.84
N SER A 15 -4.63 -0.85 13.43
CA SER A 15 -3.45 -0.28 12.79
C SER A 15 -2.35 -1.32 12.56
N ARG A 16 -2.11 -2.22 13.52
CA ARG A 16 -1.13 -3.32 13.36
C ARG A 16 -1.53 -4.30 12.27
N ILE A 17 -2.79 -4.74 12.24
CA ILE A 17 -3.27 -5.66 11.21
C ILE A 17 -3.21 -5.01 9.82
N ALA A 18 -3.68 -3.77 9.69
CA ALA A 18 -3.67 -3.05 8.41
C ALA A 18 -2.25 -2.88 7.85
N VAL A 19 -1.31 -2.43 8.69
CA VAL A 19 0.10 -2.25 8.29
C VAL A 19 0.76 -3.60 8.02
N GLY A 20 0.48 -4.62 8.83
CA GLY A 20 0.99 -5.98 8.62
C GLY A 20 0.54 -6.58 7.28
N ILE A 21 -0.74 -6.42 6.93
CA ILE A 21 -1.28 -6.86 5.63
C ILE A 21 -0.64 -6.08 4.48
N ALA A 22 -0.58 -4.75 4.58
CA ALA A 22 0.01 -3.91 3.52
C ALA A 22 1.48 -4.25 3.27
N LEU A 23 2.28 -4.40 4.33
CA LEU A 23 3.68 -4.81 4.23
C LEU A 23 3.82 -6.26 3.75
N GLY A 24 2.91 -7.15 4.13
CA GLY A 24 2.86 -8.52 3.64
C GLY A 24 2.62 -8.59 2.12
N ILE A 25 1.67 -7.80 1.61
CA ILE A 25 1.43 -7.67 0.16
C ILE A 25 2.66 -7.12 -0.55
N LEU A 26 3.31 -6.11 0.02
CA LEU A 26 4.54 -5.53 -0.53
C LEU A 26 5.69 -6.54 -0.51
N ALA A 27 5.82 -7.35 0.54
CA ALA A 27 6.81 -8.42 0.62
C ALA A 27 6.57 -9.53 -0.41
N LEU A 28 5.30 -9.89 -0.66
CA LEU A 28 4.93 -10.79 -1.75
C LEU A 28 5.32 -10.20 -3.11
N PHE A 29 5.00 -8.93 -3.35
CA PHE A 29 5.35 -8.24 -4.58
C PHE A 29 6.88 -8.17 -4.76
N ALA A 30 7.63 -7.87 -3.70
CA ALA A 30 9.09 -7.84 -3.72
C ALA A 30 9.68 -9.22 -4.03
N SER A 31 9.14 -10.28 -3.44
CA SER A 31 9.55 -11.67 -3.71
C SER A 31 9.29 -12.05 -5.18
N VAL A 32 8.11 -11.73 -5.71
CA VAL A 32 7.76 -11.97 -7.12
C VAL A 32 8.64 -11.15 -8.07
N SER A 33 8.88 -9.88 -7.75
CA SER A 33 9.76 -9.01 -8.53
C SER A 33 11.20 -9.54 -8.57
N LEU A 34 11.72 -10.02 -7.44
CA LEU A 34 13.03 -10.66 -7.37
C LEU A 34 13.07 -11.94 -8.21
N TYR A 35 12.03 -12.79 -8.13
CA TYR A 35 11.94 -14.00 -8.94
C TYR A 35 11.98 -13.67 -10.44
N ASN A 36 11.19 -12.68 -10.88
CA ASN A 36 11.17 -12.24 -12.27
C ASN A 36 12.53 -11.69 -12.73
N ALA A 37 13.28 -11.03 -11.85
CA ALA A 37 14.63 -10.52 -12.16
C ALA A 37 15.69 -11.63 -12.25
N LEU A 38 15.48 -12.78 -11.61
CA LEU A 38 16.43 -13.89 -11.51
C LEU A 38 16.02 -15.14 -12.29
N ILE A 39 15.05 -15.01 -13.20
CA ILE A 39 14.46 -16.13 -13.93
C ILE A 39 15.46 -16.85 -14.86
N ASP A 40 16.45 -16.12 -15.40
CA ASP A 40 17.44 -16.64 -16.35
C ASP A 40 18.59 -17.43 -15.70
N MET A 41 18.64 -17.52 -14.37
CA MET A 41 19.71 -18.26 -13.69
C MET A 41 19.56 -19.78 -13.88
N PRO A 42 20.68 -20.53 -13.91
CA PRO A 42 20.63 -21.98 -14.04
C PRO A 42 19.85 -22.66 -12.90
N PRO A 43 19.25 -23.84 -13.13
CA PRO A 43 18.58 -24.60 -12.08
C PRO A 43 19.58 -25.07 -11.00
N VAL A 44 19.13 -25.12 -9.74
CA VAL A 44 19.96 -25.40 -8.55
C VAL A 44 20.49 -26.84 -8.57
N THR A 45 19.72 -27.79 -9.10
CA THR A 45 20.12 -29.19 -9.28
C THR A 45 19.43 -29.75 -10.53
N GLU A 46 20.17 -30.50 -11.35
CA GLU A 46 19.61 -31.22 -12.50
C GLU A 46 18.56 -32.23 -12.01
N GLY A 47 17.29 -31.95 -12.24
CA GLY A 47 16.17 -32.86 -11.91
C GLY A 47 15.38 -32.55 -10.64
N ALA A 48 15.68 -31.48 -9.89
CA ALA A 48 14.82 -31.06 -8.79
C ALA A 48 13.56 -30.36 -9.31
N LYS A 49 12.50 -31.15 -9.46
CA LYS A 49 11.13 -30.67 -9.70
C LYS A 49 10.42 -30.54 -8.36
N ILE A 50 9.67 -29.46 -8.15
CA ILE A 50 8.78 -29.37 -7.00
C ILE A 50 7.61 -30.34 -7.26
N PRO A 51 7.31 -31.31 -6.38
CA PRO A 51 6.29 -32.33 -6.63
C PRO A 51 4.85 -31.79 -6.78
N LEU A 52 4.62 -30.50 -6.51
CA LEU A 52 3.32 -29.83 -6.61
C LEU A 52 3.16 -28.90 -7.83
N VAL A 53 4.25 -28.45 -8.44
CA VAL A 53 4.26 -27.52 -9.58
C VAL A 53 5.46 -27.91 -10.42
N ASP A 54 5.25 -28.42 -11.64
CA ASP A 54 6.27 -29.01 -12.53
C ASP A 54 7.27 -27.97 -13.12
N ILE A 55 7.69 -27.02 -12.29
CA ILE A 55 8.74 -26.02 -12.52
C ILE A 55 10.07 -26.55 -11.97
N GLY A 56 11.17 -26.29 -12.69
CA GLY A 56 12.51 -26.58 -12.19
C GLY A 56 12.84 -25.70 -10.99
N LEU A 57 13.54 -26.25 -9.99
CA LEU A 57 14.02 -25.48 -8.84
C LEU A 57 15.15 -24.54 -9.27
N THR A 58 14.80 -23.33 -9.69
CA THR A 58 15.74 -22.27 -10.07
C THR A 58 16.26 -21.50 -8.85
N TRP A 59 17.50 -20.99 -8.91
CA TRP A 59 18.06 -20.12 -7.85
C TRP A 59 17.17 -18.90 -7.57
N GLY A 60 16.50 -18.37 -8.59
CA GLY A 60 15.53 -17.28 -8.44
C GLY A 60 14.38 -17.60 -7.48
N LEU A 61 13.87 -18.84 -7.49
CA LEU A 61 12.77 -19.24 -6.60
C LEU A 61 13.23 -19.39 -5.14
N VAL A 62 14.43 -19.95 -4.94
CA VAL A 62 15.03 -20.09 -3.61
C VAL A 62 15.29 -18.71 -3.01
N CYS A 63 15.92 -17.80 -3.76
CA CYS A 63 16.19 -16.44 -3.31
C CYS A 63 14.89 -15.67 -3.01
N ALA A 64 13.87 -15.80 -3.85
CA ALA A 64 12.58 -15.18 -3.64
C ALA A 64 11.89 -15.67 -2.36
N PHE A 65 11.93 -16.98 -2.09
CA PHE A 65 11.35 -17.57 -0.89
C PHE A 65 12.11 -17.16 0.38
N VAL A 66 13.45 -17.19 0.34
CA VAL A 66 14.29 -16.75 1.47
C VAL A 66 14.05 -15.28 1.77
N LEU A 67 13.97 -14.42 0.76
CA LEU A 67 13.63 -13.01 0.93
C LEU A 67 12.25 -12.87 1.57
N PHE A 68 11.26 -13.60 1.08
CA PHE A 68 9.89 -13.53 1.61
C PHE A 68 9.82 -13.89 3.10
N VAL A 69 10.46 -14.98 3.52
CA VAL A 69 10.51 -15.41 4.92
C VAL A 69 11.27 -14.40 5.78
N PHE A 70 12.39 -13.87 5.28
CA PHE A 70 13.17 -12.86 5.98
C PHE A 70 12.38 -11.57 6.20
N LEU A 71 11.68 -11.07 5.18
CA LEU A 71 10.82 -9.90 5.31
C LEU A 71 9.65 -10.17 6.25
N LEU A 72 9.01 -11.34 6.16
CA LEU A 72 7.89 -11.69 7.05
C LEU A 72 8.33 -11.70 8.51
N PHE A 73 9.50 -12.28 8.81
CA PHE A 73 10.07 -12.25 10.16
C PHE A 73 10.28 -10.82 10.66
N PHE A 74 10.88 -9.95 9.83
CA PHE A 74 11.12 -8.56 10.19
C PHE A 74 9.81 -7.79 10.41
N ILE A 75 8.82 -7.98 9.53
CA ILE A 75 7.48 -7.40 9.67
C ILE A 75 6.82 -7.86 10.97
N CYS A 76 6.88 -9.15 11.30
CA CYS A 76 6.34 -9.67 12.56
C CYS A 76 7.00 -9.02 13.77
N VAL A 77 8.32 -8.86 13.76
CA VAL A 77 9.03 -8.23 14.89
C VAL A 77 8.64 -6.75 15.03
N PHE A 78 8.64 -5.98 13.94
CA PHE A 78 8.37 -4.53 13.99
C PHE A 78 6.90 -4.18 14.17
N VAL A 79 5.97 -4.92 13.56
CA VAL A 79 4.53 -4.61 13.58
C VAL A 79 3.84 -5.26 14.78
N ALA A 80 4.17 -6.52 15.10
CA ALA A 80 3.55 -7.20 16.23
C ALA A 80 4.22 -6.83 17.56
N GLY A 81 5.48 -6.37 17.54
CA GLY A 81 6.23 -6.02 18.74
C GLY A 81 6.58 -7.24 19.57
N LEU A 82 7.07 -8.30 18.92
CA LEU A 82 7.58 -9.50 19.60
C LEU A 82 8.90 -9.14 20.28
N THR A 83 8.96 -9.26 21.60
CA THR A 83 10.19 -9.06 22.38
C THR A 83 11.15 -10.23 22.11
N THR A 84 12.01 -10.09 21.10
CA THR A 84 12.88 -11.17 20.63
C THR A 84 14.09 -11.36 21.55
N GLY A 85 14.23 -10.53 22.59
CA GLY A 85 15.34 -10.54 23.54
C GLY A 85 16.59 -9.81 23.04
N ILE A 86 16.52 -9.26 21.81
CA ILE A 86 17.61 -8.53 21.16
C ILE A 86 17.37 -7.04 21.43
N MET A 87 18.15 -6.46 22.35
CA MET A 87 17.96 -5.09 22.88
C MET A 87 17.76 -3.99 21.81
N PRO A 88 18.55 -3.90 20.73
CA PRO A 88 18.33 -2.87 19.71
C PRO A 88 17.04 -3.07 18.90
N LEU A 89 16.68 -4.33 18.64
CA LEU A 89 15.52 -4.68 17.83
C LEU A 89 14.22 -4.43 18.61
N ASP A 90 14.21 -4.76 19.89
CA ASP A 90 13.06 -4.56 20.77
C ASP A 90 12.77 -3.07 21.03
N SER A 91 13.80 -2.22 21.10
CA SER A 91 13.63 -0.76 21.25
C SER A 91 12.99 -0.13 20.01
N ALA A 92 13.49 -0.49 18.82
CA ALA A 92 12.94 -0.01 17.56
C ALA A 92 11.50 -0.48 17.34
N GLY A 93 11.22 -1.77 17.60
CA GLY A 93 9.87 -2.34 17.48
C GLY A 93 8.85 -1.67 18.42
N LYS A 94 9.21 -1.42 19.68
CA LYS A 94 8.33 -0.71 20.63
C LYS A 94 7.97 0.70 20.15
N LYS A 95 8.97 1.47 19.66
CA LYS A 95 8.76 2.82 19.14
C LYS A 95 7.82 2.82 17.93
N THR A 96 7.96 1.87 17.02
CA THR A 96 7.05 1.72 15.87
C THR A 96 5.64 1.37 16.31
N VAL A 97 5.48 0.47 17.27
CA VAL A 97 4.16 0.09 17.79
C VAL A 97 3.47 1.26 18.49
N ASP A 98 4.19 2.04 19.31
CA ASP A 98 3.64 3.24 19.94
C ASP A 98 3.20 4.27 18.90
N PHE A 99 4.02 4.51 17.86
CA PHE A 99 3.64 5.40 16.76
C PHE A 99 2.36 4.95 16.04
N LEU A 100 2.17 3.65 15.81
CA LEU A 100 0.95 3.10 15.19
C LEU A 100 -0.28 3.22 16.09
N ILE A 101 -0.11 3.15 17.41
CA ILE A 101 -1.18 3.35 18.37
C ILE A 101 -1.59 4.83 18.39
N ASP A 102 -0.61 5.73 18.46
CA ASP A 102 -0.85 7.17 18.48
C ASP A 102 -1.51 7.65 17.18
N THR A 103 -1.03 7.14 16.04
CA THR A 103 -1.66 7.43 14.73
C THR A 103 -3.10 6.94 14.68
N GLN A 104 -3.41 5.75 15.20
CA GLN A 104 -4.78 5.26 15.25
C GLN A 104 -5.66 6.15 16.14
N SER A 105 -5.14 6.56 17.28
CA SER A 105 -5.84 7.47 18.21
C SER A 105 -6.14 8.82 17.53
N GLU A 106 -5.21 9.34 16.74
CA GLU A 106 -5.40 10.59 15.99
C GLU A 106 -6.41 10.44 14.86
N LEU A 107 -6.35 9.34 14.10
CA LEU A 107 -7.32 9.05 13.04
C LEU A 107 -8.74 8.87 13.57
N GLN A 108 -8.92 8.38 14.80
CA GLN A 108 -10.23 8.27 15.44
C GLN A 108 -10.84 9.63 15.81
N LYS A 109 -10.05 10.70 15.88
CA LYS A 109 -10.55 12.06 16.10
C LYS A 109 -11.04 12.73 14.82
N VAL A 110 -10.75 12.16 13.66
CA VAL A 110 -11.18 12.70 12.37
C VAL A 110 -12.68 12.45 12.21
N SER A 111 -13.46 13.53 12.19
CA SER A 111 -14.88 13.49 11.85
C SER A 111 -15.04 13.35 10.34
N TRP A 112 -15.37 12.15 9.87
CA TRP A 112 -15.71 11.91 8.47
C TRP A 112 -17.08 12.54 8.14
N PRO A 113 -17.21 13.24 7.01
CA PRO A 113 -18.46 13.88 6.61
C PRO A 113 -19.55 12.82 6.42
N THR A 114 -20.79 13.19 6.73
CA THR A 114 -21.92 12.30 6.47
C THR A 114 -22.15 12.15 4.96
N LYS A 115 -22.80 11.07 4.52
CA LYS A 115 -23.11 10.84 3.10
C LYS A 115 -23.84 12.04 2.47
N TYR A 116 -24.71 12.70 3.24
CA TYR A 116 -25.47 13.86 2.79
C TYR A 116 -24.59 15.10 2.59
N GLU A 117 -23.67 15.38 3.51
CA GLU A 117 -22.72 16.50 3.40
C GLU A 117 -21.76 16.31 2.22
N LEU A 118 -21.31 15.06 2.01
CA LEU A 118 -20.43 14.72 0.90
C LEU A 118 -21.14 14.96 -0.45
N VAL A 119 -22.37 14.47 -0.60
CA VAL A 119 -23.17 14.68 -1.82
C VAL A 119 -23.49 16.15 -2.02
N GLY A 120 -23.83 16.88 -0.96
CA GLY A 120 -24.07 18.33 -1.03
C GLY A 120 -22.86 19.09 -1.55
N SER A 121 -21.66 18.78 -1.02
CA SER A 121 -20.41 19.41 -1.43
C SER A 121 -20.07 19.09 -2.90
N THR A 122 -20.22 17.83 -3.33
CA THR A 122 -19.98 17.44 -4.73
C THR A 122 -21.01 18.04 -5.69
N ALA A 123 -22.27 18.16 -5.28
CA ALA A 123 -23.32 18.74 -6.11
C ALA A 123 -23.04 20.21 -6.44
N VAL A 124 -22.57 21.00 -5.47
CA VAL A 124 -22.16 22.39 -5.70
C VAL A 124 -21.03 22.45 -6.73
N VAL A 125 -20.01 21.62 -6.58
CA VAL A 125 -18.88 21.55 -7.53
C VAL A 125 -19.36 21.20 -8.94
N LEU A 126 -20.23 20.19 -9.08
CA LEU A 126 -20.80 19.81 -10.38
C LEU A 126 -21.55 20.96 -11.05
N ILE A 127 -22.39 21.67 -10.30
CA ILE A 127 -23.11 22.84 -10.82
C ILE A 127 -22.13 23.92 -11.26
N SER A 128 -21.11 24.23 -10.46
CA SER A 128 -20.08 25.22 -10.81
C SER A 128 -19.34 24.84 -12.09
N VAL A 129 -18.97 23.57 -12.26
CA VAL A 129 -18.30 23.08 -13.48
C VAL A 129 -19.22 23.21 -14.70
N VAL A 130 -20.51 22.89 -14.58
CA VAL A 130 -21.48 23.04 -15.67
C VAL A 130 -21.64 24.51 -16.06
N VAL A 131 -21.77 25.42 -15.10
CA VAL A 131 -21.90 26.87 -15.37
C VAL A 131 -20.67 27.41 -16.11
N ILE A 132 -19.47 27.04 -15.65
CA ILE A 132 -18.22 27.46 -16.31
C ILE A 132 -18.13 26.83 -17.72
N GLY A 133 -18.49 25.56 -17.87
CA GLY A 133 -18.50 24.87 -19.16
C GLY A 133 -19.44 25.52 -20.18
N LEU A 134 -20.65 25.91 -19.75
CA LEU A 134 -21.60 26.64 -20.60
C LEU A 134 -21.09 28.03 -20.97
N PHE A 135 -20.42 28.72 -20.04
CA PHE A 135 -19.83 30.02 -20.31
C PHE A 135 -18.72 29.94 -21.36
N VAL A 136 -17.81 28.97 -21.21
CA VAL A 136 -16.74 28.72 -22.19
C VAL A 136 -17.33 28.36 -23.56
N LEU A 137 -18.30 27.45 -23.61
CA LEU A 137 -18.99 27.09 -24.86
C LEU A 137 -19.61 28.32 -25.53
N GLY A 138 -20.26 29.20 -24.76
CA GLY A 138 -20.82 30.44 -25.27
C GLY A 138 -19.77 31.37 -25.87
N ILE A 139 -18.62 31.53 -25.21
CA ILE A 139 -17.50 32.31 -25.74
C ILE A 139 -16.94 31.67 -27.01
N ASP A 140 -16.72 30.35 -27.00
CA ASP A 140 -16.18 29.62 -28.15
C ASP A 140 -17.09 29.77 -29.38
N TRP A 141 -18.42 29.74 -29.20
CA TRP A 141 -19.38 30.01 -30.27
C TRP A 141 -19.29 31.44 -30.81
N VAL A 142 -19.22 32.44 -29.93
CA VAL A 142 -19.10 33.85 -30.34
C VAL A 142 -17.78 34.09 -31.08
N VAL A 143 -16.67 33.55 -30.56
CA VAL A 143 -15.36 33.66 -31.17
C VAL A 143 -15.34 32.98 -32.54
N SER A 144 -15.93 31.79 -32.66
CA SER A 144 -16.02 31.07 -33.94
C SER A 144 -16.81 31.86 -35.00
N MET A 145 -17.95 32.44 -34.60
CA MET A 145 -18.76 33.28 -35.49
C MET A 145 -18.02 34.54 -35.97
N ILE A 146 -17.24 35.18 -35.08
CA ILE A 146 -16.41 36.33 -35.43
C ILE A 146 -15.29 35.91 -36.40
N MET A 147 -14.65 34.76 -36.17
CA MET A 147 -13.59 34.25 -37.04
C MET A 147 -14.10 33.92 -38.45
N GLU A 148 -15.28 33.30 -38.56
CA GLU A 148 -15.95 33.03 -39.85
C GLU A 148 -16.28 34.33 -40.58
N TYR A 149 -16.75 35.37 -39.88
CA TYR A 149 -17.02 36.67 -40.49
C TYR A 149 -15.77 37.38 -41.03
N ILE A 150 -14.59 37.11 -40.45
CA ILE A 150 -13.31 37.69 -40.88
C ILE A 150 -12.66 36.86 -42.00
N ASP A 151 -13.30 35.78 -42.47
CA ASP A 151 -12.82 34.88 -43.54
C ASP A 151 -11.45 34.25 -43.22
N VAL A 152 -11.14 34.11 -41.92
CA VAL A 152 -9.91 33.47 -41.41
C VAL A 152 -10.11 31.97 -41.16
N LEU A 153 -11.36 31.51 -41.10
CA LEU A 153 -11.78 30.11 -40.97
C LEU A 153 -12.70 29.71 -42.13
#